data_AF-A0AAN1T119-F1
#
_entry.id   AF-A0AAN1T119-F1
#
_cell.length_a   1.000
_cell.length_b   1.000
_cell.length_c   1.000
_cell.angle_alpha   90.00
_cell.angle_beta   90.00
_cell.angle_gamma   90.00
#
_symmetry.space_group_name_H-M   'P 1'
#
loop_
_entity.id
_entity.type
_entity.pdbx_description
1 polymer ?
#
loop_
_entity_poly.entity_id
_entity_poly.type
_entity_poly.pdbx_seq_one_letter_code
_entity_poly.pdbx_strand_id
1 'polypeptide(L)'
;MQGRINLFLAWFFIPQTLAMGWVAAVGRTLLDALGATTFEGDIPGRIVGALLSLMVVYLVLHFRGSLPPEGKPEGNGYRFGQRIVLLGNVLAALLFVFQFFEPSISDHNTHLILQKFTTAFGYWAMGCWAVGFSFLYQSSLPQQEAK
;
A
#
# COMPACT_ATOMS: atom_id res chain seq x y z
N MET A 1 14.23 -9.80 -9.02
CA MET A 1 14.36 -8.53 -8.26
C MET A 1 13.12 -7.65 -8.39
N GLN A 2 12.67 -7.30 -9.61
CA GLN A 2 11.49 -6.44 -9.82
C GLN A 2 10.20 -6.91 -9.12
N GLY A 3 9.86 -8.20 -9.20
CA GLY A 3 8.65 -8.74 -8.53
C GLY A 3 8.69 -8.63 -7.00
N ARG A 4 9.88 -8.74 -6.39
CA ARG A 4 10.03 -8.59 -4.92
C ARG A 4 9.83 -7.14 -4.48
N ILE A 5 10.35 -6.18 -5.24
CA ILE A 5 10.13 -4.74 -4.99
C ILE A 5 8.64 -4.41 -5.13
N ASN A 6 7.98 -4.96 -6.15
CA ASN A 6 6.55 -4.76 -6.37
C ASN A 6 5.70 -5.27 -5.19
N LEU A 7 6.03 -6.46 -4.67
CA LEU A 7 5.36 -7.00 -3.48
C LEU A 7 5.68 -6.19 -2.22
N PHE A 8 6.92 -5.74 -2.04
CA PHE A 8 7.29 -4.85 -0.94
C PHE A 8 6.46 -3.58 -0.94
N LEU A 9 6.33 -2.93 -2.09
CA LEU A 9 5.50 -1.73 -2.24
C LEU A 9 4.03 -2.01 -1.93
N ALA A 10 3.49 -3.16 -2.37
CA ALA A 10 2.12 -3.53 -2.05
C ALA A 10 1.92 -3.68 -0.53
N TRP A 11 2.80 -4.40 0.16
CA TRP A 11 2.74 -4.54 1.61
C TRP A 11 2.95 -3.24 2.37
N PHE A 12 3.72 -2.31 1.82
CA PHE A 12 3.84 -0.95 2.35
C PHE A 12 2.55 -0.15 2.17
N PHE A 13 1.95 -0.16 0.97
CA PHE A 13 0.79 0.66 0.63
C PHE A 13 -0.54 0.14 1.15
N ILE A 14 -0.67 -1.17 1.39
CA ILE A 14 -1.90 -1.78 1.93
C ILE A 14 -2.30 -1.11 3.27
N PRO A 15 -1.44 -1.03 4.30
CA PRO A 15 -1.77 -0.31 5.54
C PRO A 15 -2.10 1.17 5.32
N GLN A 16 -1.38 1.85 4.43
CA GLN A 16 -1.63 3.27 4.13
C GLN A 16 -2.99 3.50 3.48
N THR A 17 -3.48 2.50 2.73
CA THR A 17 -4.75 2.59 1.99
C THR A 17 -5.93 2.12 2.83
N LEU A 18 -5.76 1.05 3.62
CA LEU A 18 -6.83 0.43 4.40
C LEU A 18 -7.01 1.02 5.80
N ALA A 19 -5.90 1.34 6.46
CA ALA A 19 -5.83 1.72 7.87
C ALA A 19 -5.21 3.11 8.04
N MET A 20 -5.43 3.98 7.05
CA MET A 20 -4.80 5.30 6.96
C MET A 20 -4.87 6.12 8.26
N GLY A 21 -6.07 6.23 8.84
CA GLY A 21 -6.28 6.95 10.10
C GLY A 21 -5.49 6.35 11.26
N TRP A 22 -5.37 5.02 11.30
CA TRP A 22 -4.59 4.31 12.32
C TRP A 22 -3.10 4.54 12.15
N VAL A 23 -2.58 4.50 10.91
CA VAL A 23 -1.16 4.76 10.64
C VAL A 23 -0.80 6.18 11.10
N ALA A 24 -1.62 7.17 10.75
CA ALA A 24 -1.42 8.54 11.18
C ALA A 24 -1.50 8.71 12.71
N ALA A 25 -2.47 8.03 13.35
CA ALA A 25 -2.65 8.07 14.80
C ALA A 25 -1.46 7.45 15.56
N VAL A 26 -0.91 6.33 15.07
CA VAL A 26 0.28 5.70 15.65
C VAL A 26 1.48 6.64 15.54
N GLY A 27 1.69 7.26 14.37
CA GLY A 27 2.77 8.23 14.19
C GLY A 27 2.61 9.46 15.10
N ARG A 28 1.39 9.96 15.26
CA ARG A 28 1.06 11.04 16.20
C ARG A 28 1.39 10.66 17.64
N THR A 29 0.93 9.49 18.08
CA THR A 29 1.16 9.00 19.44
C THR A 29 2.65 8.91 19.77
N LEU A 30 3.48 8.50 18.80
CA LEU A 30 4.93 8.49 18.98
C LEU A 30 5.51 9.91 19.07
N LEU A 31 5.06 10.83 18.22
CA LEU A 31 5.50 12.24 18.26
C LEU A 31 5.10 12.93 19.57
N ASP A 32 3.86 12.72 20.02
CA ASP A 32 3.36 13.24 21.28
C ASP A 32 4.17 12.69 22.47
N ALA A 33 4.52 11.39 22.45
CA ALA A 33 5.38 10.77 23.46
C ALA A 33 6.81 11.33 23.47
N LEU A 34 7.29 11.86 22.34
CA LEU A 34 8.59 12.53 22.20
C LEU A 34 8.51 14.04 22.49
N GLY A 35 7.34 14.56 22.91
CA GLY A 35 7.14 15.95 23.30
C GLY A 35 6.86 16.90 22.13
N ALA A 36 6.60 16.40 20.92
CA ALA A 36 6.14 17.21 19.81
C ALA A 36 4.62 17.42 19.89
N THR A 37 4.15 18.66 19.79
CA THR A 37 2.71 18.95 19.72
C THR A 37 2.21 18.73 18.30
N THR A 38 1.42 17.68 18.07
CA THR A 38 0.81 17.40 16.76
C THR A 38 -0.71 17.28 16.84
N PHE A 39 -1.43 17.85 15.87
CA PHE A 39 -2.88 17.77 15.80
C PHE A 39 -3.35 16.56 15.00
N GLU A 40 -4.63 16.21 15.14
CA GLU A 40 -5.23 15.10 14.40
C GLU A 40 -5.23 15.37 12.89
N GLY A 41 -4.71 14.41 12.13
CA GLY A 41 -4.62 14.52 10.67
C GLY A 41 -3.38 15.25 10.15
N ASP A 42 -2.54 15.80 11.03
CA ASP A 42 -1.34 16.54 10.64
C ASP A 42 -0.33 15.67 9.85
N ILE A 43 0.35 16.33 8.90
CA ILE A 43 1.34 15.71 8.02
C ILE A 43 2.46 14.99 8.80
N PRO A 44 3.07 15.55 9.87
CA PRO A 44 4.12 14.87 10.62
C PRO A 44 3.69 13.50 11.17
N GLY A 45 2.47 13.39 11.70
CA GLY A 45 1.93 12.11 12.19
C GLY A 45 1.81 11.06 11.07
N ARG A 46 1.34 11.49 9.88
CA ARG A 46 1.27 10.62 8.69
C ARG A 46 2.65 10.16 8.23
N ILE A 47 3.65 11.06 8.20
CA ILE A 47 5.03 10.73 7.82
C ILE A 47 5.61 9.70 8.78
N VAL A 48 5.52 9.95 10.09
CA VAL A 48 6.07 9.03 11.09
C VAL A 48 5.37 7.68 11.03
N GLY A 49 4.05 7.66 10.89
CA GLY A 49 3.30 6.42 10.70
C GLY A 49 3.74 5.63 9.46
N ALA A 50 3.96 6.32 8.34
CA ALA A 50 4.47 5.69 7.12
C ALA A 50 5.89 5.13 7.32
N LEU A 51 6.78 5.84 8.01
CA LEU A 51 8.13 5.36 8.33
C LEU A 51 8.09 4.12 9.23
N LEU A 52 7.23 4.10 10.24
CA LEU A 52 7.02 2.93 11.10
C LEU A 52 6.49 1.74 10.28
N SER A 53 5.54 1.97 9.37
CA SER A 53 4.99 0.94 8.49
C SER A 53 6.08 0.38 7.57
N LEU A 54 6.90 1.25 6.99
CA LEU A 54 8.04 0.87 6.16
C LEU A 54 9.03 -0.01 6.94
N MET A 55 9.35 0.38 8.18
CA MET A 55 10.21 -0.39 9.07
C MET A 55 9.62 -1.77 9.36
N VAL A 56 8.32 -1.88 9.66
CA VAL A 56 7.66 -3.17 9.90
C VAL A 56 7.73 -4.07 8.67
N VAL A 57 7.39 -3.56 7.48
CA VAL A 57 7.45 -4.33 6.24
C VAL A 57 8.87 -4.79 5.94
N TYR A 58 9.87 -3.91 6.16
CA TYR A 58 11.28 -4.26 6.05
C TYR A 58 11.70 -5.37 7.01
N LEU A 59 11.34 -5.27 8.29
CA LEU A 59 11.67 -6.29 9.29
C LEU A 59 11.03 -7.63 8.93
N VAL A 60 9.77 -7.65 8.49
CA VAL A 60 9.11 -8.88 8.03
C VAL A 60 9.86 -9.48 6.85
N LEU A 61 10.24 -8.67 5.86
CA LEU A 61 11.05 -9.12 4.72
C LEU A 61 12.42 -9.65 5.17
N HIS A 62 13.09 -8.96 6.09
CA HIS A 62 14.42 -9.31 6.58
C HIS A 62 14.40 -10.66 7.32
N PHE A 63 13.44 -10.88 8.22
CA PHE A 63 13.34 -12.11 9.01
C PHE A 63 12.74 -13.28 8.23
N ARG A 64 11.79 -13.05 7.32
CA ARG A 64 11.19 -14.14 6.52
C ARG A 64 11.96 -14.45 5.24
N GLY A 65 12.80 -13.53 4.77
CA GLY A 65 13.45 -13.59 3.45
C GLY A 65 12.53 -13.23 2.28
N SER A 66 11.20 -13.25 2.45
CA SER A 66 10.22 -12.88 1.43
C SER A 66 8.89 -12.38 1.98
N LEU A 67 8.10 -11.76 1.11
CA LEU A 67 6.74 -11.27 1.39
C LEU A 67 5.72 -12.06 0.55
N PRO A 68 4.70 -12.67 1.17
CA PRO A 68 3.71 -13.47 0.45
C PRO A 68 2.69 -12.59 -0.30
N PRO A 69 2.03 -13.08 -1.36
CA PRO A 69 2.35 -14.28 -2.12
C PRO A 69 3.51 -14.01 -3.09
N GLU A 70 4.57 -14.82 -3.02
CA GLU A 70 5.72 -14.66 -3.94
C GLU A 70 5.35 -15.03 -5.38
N GLY A 71 4.51 -16.04 -5.57
CA GLY A 71 4.25 -16.66 -6.87
C GLY A 71 5.46 -17.42 -7.42
N LYS A 72 5.25 -18.21 -8.48
CA LYS A 72 6.35 -18.86 -9.22
C LYS A 72 6.50 -18.17 -10.58
N PRO A 73 7.70 -17.69 -10.97
CA PRO A 73 7.90 -17.01 -12.25
C PRO A 73 7.49 -17.82 -13.48
N GLU A 74 7.60 -19.14 -13.40
CA GLU A 74 7.23 -20.11 -14.43
C GLU A 74 5.74 -20.48 -14.39
N GLY A 75 5.06 -20.15 -13.29
CA GLY A 75 3.66 -20.46 -13.06
C GLY A 75 2.72 -19.63 -13.94
N ASN A 76 1.65 -20.26 -14.41
CA ASN A 76 0.61 -19.55 -15.17
C ASN A 76 0.01 -18.44 -14.31
N GLY A 77 -0.22 -17.27 -14.90
CA GLY A 77 -0.76 -16.12 -14.20
C GLY A 77 0.26 -15.27 -13.42
N TYR A 78 1.52 -15.68 -13.25
CA TYR A 78 2.51 -14.89 -12.50
C TYR A 78 2.72 -13.49 -13.07
N ARG A 79 2.99 -13.39 -14.38
CA ARG A 79 3.22 -12.11 -15.06
C ARG A 79 1.99 -11.20 -15.01
N PHE A 80 0.81 -11.79 -15.15
CA PHE A 80 -0.45 -11.05 -15.05
C PHE A 80 -0.65 -10.54 -13.62
N GLY A 81 -0.51 -11.40 -12.62
CA GLY A 81 -0.58 -11.04 -11.21
C GLY A 81 0.37 -9.91 -10.83
N GLN A 82 1.65 -9.99 -11.24
CA GLN A 82 2.62 -8.91 -10.99
C GLN A 82 2.19 -7.56 -11.62
N ARG A 83 1.66 -7.57 -12.85
CA ARG A 83 1.18 -6.34 -13.51
C ARG A 83 -0.02 -5.73 -12.81
N ILE A 84 -0.96 -6.57 -12.35
CA ILE A 84 -2.13 -6.08 -11.62
C ILE A 84 -1.71 -5.53 -10.24
N VAL A 85 -0.80 -6.19 -9.52
CA VAL A 85 -0.25 -5.66 -8.26
C VAL A 85 0.44 -4.32 -8.49
N LEU A 86 1.20 -4.18 -9.59
CA LEU A 86 1.86 -2.92 -9.93
C LEU A 86 0.83 -1.80 -10.19
N LEU A 87 -0.25 -2.10 -10.92
CA LEU A 87 -1.34 -1.15 -11.14
C LEU A 87 -1.94 -0.69 -9.80
N GLY A 88 -2.20 -1.63 -8.89
CA GLY A 88 -2.67 -1.30 -7.54
C GLY A 88 -1.69 -0.40 -6.77
N ASN A 89 -0.39 -0.69 -6.86
CA ASN A 89 0.65 0.12 -6.24
C ASN A 89 0.71 1.54 -6.80
N VAL A 90 0.54 1.72 -8.11
CA VAL A 90 0.51 3.05 -8.74
C VAL A 90 -0.69 3.85 -8.23
N LEU A 91 -1.88 3.24 -8.21
CA LEU A 91 -3.10 3.89 -7.69
C LEU A 91 -2.97 4.26 -6.21
N ALA A 92 -2.42 3.36 -5.40
CA ALA A 92 -2.19 3.61 -3.98
C ALA A 92 -1.13 4.69 -3.75
N ALA A 93 -0.07 4.74 -4.56
CA ALA A 93 0.95 5.78 -4.50
C ALA A 93 0.37 7.16 -4.84
N LEU A 94 -0.50 7.25 -5.86
CA LEU A 94 -1.19 8.49 -6.21
C LEU A 94 -2.08 8.97 -5.06
N LEU A 95 -2.84 8.06 -4.44
CA LEU A 95 -3.65 8.37 -3.26
C LEU A 95 -2.78 8.81 -2.07
N PHE A 96 -1.69 8.11 -1.80
CA PHE A 96 -0.75 8.42 -0.73
C PHE A 96 -0.12 9.80 -0.92
N VAL A 97 0.31 10.14 -2.13
CA VAL A 97 0.85 11.47 -2.44
C VAL A 97 -0.22 12.54 -2.27
N PHE A 98 -1.43 12.34 -2.83
CA PHE A 98 -2.53 13.29 -2.73
C PHE A 98 -2.82 13.70 -1.28
N GLN A 99 -2.77 12.76 -0.34
CA GLN A 99 -3.00 13.01 1.08
C GLN A 99 -2.05 14.02 1.74
N PHE A 100 -0.85 14.23 1.19
CA PHE A 100 0.08 15.25 1.69
C PHE A 100 -0.21 16.63 1.11
N PHE A 101 -0.84 16.69 -0.06
CA PHE A 101 -1.15 17.93 -0.78
C PHE A 101 -2.59 18.38 -0.61
N GLU A 102 -3.51 17.49 -0.22
CA GLU A 102 -4.92 17.77 0.04
C GLU A 102 -5.12 19.01 0.94
N PRO A 103 -4.39 19.21 2.05
CA PRO A 103 -4.54 20.40 2.90
C PRO A 103 -4.17 21.72 2.21
N SER A 104 -3.43 21.68 1.09
CA SER A 104 -3.03 22.88 0.34
C SER A 104 -4.11 23.35 -0.65
N ILE A 105 -5.20 22.60 -0.81
CA ILE A 105 -6.29 22.95 -1.73
C ILE A 105 -7.29 23.85 -0.99
N SER A 106 -7.23 25.15 -1.26
CA SER A 106 -8.06 26.15 -0.58
C SER A 106 -9.52 26.20 -1.05
N ASP A 107 -9.80 25.78 -2.30
CA ASP A 107 -11.16 25.79 -2.85
C ASP A 107 -11.95 24.55 -2.42
N HIS A 108 -13.07 24.74 -1.74
CA HIS A 108 -13.87 23.67 -1.15
C HIS A 108 -14.44 22.71 -2.20
N ASN A 109 -14.93 23.22 -3.34
CA ASN A 109 -15.52 22.40 -4.39
C ASN A 109 -14.45 21.53 -5.07
N THR A 110 -13.30 22.11 -5.37
CA THR A 110 -12.13 21.42 -5.92
C THR A 110 -11.64 20.35 -4.96
N HIS A 111 -11.54 20.67 -3.67
CA HIS A 111 -11.17 19.72 -2.63
C HIS A 111 -12.13 18.52 -2.59
N LEU A 112 -13.45 18.75 -2.55
CA LEU A 112 -14.44 17.68 -2.51
C LEU A 112 -14.39 16.76 -3.74
N ILE A 113 -14.25 17.32 -4.94
CA ILE A 113 -14.20 16.54 -6.17
C ILE A 113 -12.93 15.69 -6.20
N LEU A 114 -11.77 16.30 -5.93
CA LEU A 114 -10.49 15.60 -5.93
C LEU A 114 -10.42 14.54 -4.83
N GLN A 115 -10.95 14.82 -3.65
CA GLN A 115 -11.01 13.86 -2.55
C GLN A 115 -11.84 12.64 -2.93
N LYS A 116 -13.04 12.82 -3.49
CA LYS A 116 -13.89 11.69 -3.92
C LYS A 116 -13.23 10.87 -5.03
N PHE A 117 -12.68 11.55 -6.03
CA PHE A 117 -12.01 10.90 -7.16
C PHE A 117 -10.77 10.10 -6.70
N THR A 118 -9.96 10.68 -5.83
CA THR A 118 -8.72 10.05 -5.34
C THR A 118 -9.02 8.93 -4.35
N THR A 119 -10.09 9.04 -3.54
CA THR A 119 -10.53 7.95 -2.66
C THR A 119 -10.94 6.71 -3.47
N ALA A 120 -11.51 6.89 -4.67
CA ALA A 120 -11.81 5.77 -5.57
C ALA A 120 -10.55 4.96 -5.95
N PHE A 121 -9.37 5.60 -6.01
CA PHE A 121 -8.11 4.91 -6.27
C PHE A 121 -7.77 3.90 -5.19
N GLY A 122 -8.10 4.19 -3.92
CA GLY A 122 -7.93 3.23 -2.83
C GLY A 122 -8.76 1.97 -3.03
N TYR A 123 -10.03 2.12 -3.44
CA TYR A 123 -10.91 0.99 -3.75
C TYR A 123 -10.43 0.17 -4.95
N TRP A 124 -9.97 0.85 -6.01
CA TRP A 124 -9.41 0.16 -7.17
C TRP A 124 -8.07 -0.51 -6.87
N ALA A 125 -7.22 0.10 -6.03
CA ALA A 125 -5.98 -0.50 -5.57
C ALA A 125 -6.25 -1.79 -4.79
N MET A 126 -7.24 -1.79 -3.88
CA MET A 126 -7.68 -3.00 -3.19
C MET A 126 -8.11 -4.10 -4.15
N GLY A 127 -8.95 -3.78 -5.14
CA GLY A 127 -9.38 -4.73 -6.17
C GLY A 127 -8.20 -5.30 -6.96
N CYS A 128 -7.25 -4.43 -7.34
CA CYS A 128 -6.03 -4.84 -8.02
C CYS A 128 -5.19 -5.79 -7.14
N TRP A 129 -4.95 -5.45 -5.87
CA TRP A 129 -4.19 -6.34 -4.98
C TRP A 129 -4.90 -7.67 -4.75
N ALA A 130 -6.21 -7.68 -4.52
CA ALA A 130 -6.97 -8.92 -4.33
C ALA A 130 -6.86 -9.85 -5.56
N VAL A 131 -7.08 -9.32 -6.77
CA VAL A 131 -6.96 -10.08 -8.01
C VAL A 131 -5.51 -10.49 -8.26
N GLY A 132 -4.58 -9.54 -8.17
CA GLY A 132 -3.16 -9.76 -8.44
C GLY A 132 -2.55 -10.80 -7.51
N PHE A 133 -2.81 -10.71 -6.21
CA PHE A 133 -2.37 -11.70 -5.22
C PHE A 133 -3.01 -13.07 -5.45
N SER A 134 -4.27 -13.13 -5.90
CA SER A 134 -4.91 -14.41 -6.25
C SER A 134 -4.19 -15.10 -7.41
N PHE A 135 -3.84 -14.37 -8.46
CA PHE A 135 -3.07 -14.91 -9.59
C PHE A 135 -1.63 -15.31 -9.18
N LEU A 136 -0.98 -14.53 -8.33
CA LEU A 136 0.34 -14.88 -7.79
C LEU A 136 0.26 -16.14 -6.93
N TYR A 137 -0.74 -16.26 -6.07
CA TYR A 137 -0.97 -17.46 -5.27
C TYR A 137 -1.22 -18.68 -6.16
N GLN A 138 -2.13 -18.57 -7.14
CA GLN A 138 -2.41 -19.64 -8.09
C GLN A 138 -1.16 -20.08 -8.88
N SER A 139 -0.31 -19.13 -9.29
CA SER A 139 0.94 -19.44 -9.99
C SER A 139 1.89 -20.30 -9.17
N SER A 140 1.77 -20.29 -7.84
CA SER A 140 2.60 -21.08 -6.94
C SER A 140 2.10 -22.51 -6.70
N LEU A 141 0.83 -22.80 -7.00
CA LEU A 141 0.24 -24.12 -6.80
C LEU A 141 0.85 -25.15 -7.75
N PRO A 142 0.88 -26.45 -7.38
CA PRO A 142 1.25 -27.52 -8.29
C PRO A 142 0.32 -27.50 -9.50
N GLN A 143 0.86 -27.44 -10.72
CA GLN A 143 0.05 -27.61 -11.92
C GLN A 143 -0.42 -29.06 -11.96
N GLN A 144 -1.72 -29.28 -11.89
CA GLN A 144 -2.27 -30.61 -12.20
C GLN A 144 -1.99 -30.86 -13.67
N GLU A 145 -1.17 -31.87 -13.97
CA GLU A 145 -1.06 -32.41 -15.32
C GLU A 145 -2.47 -32.81 -15.75
N ALA A 146 -3.00 -32.14 -16.78
CA ALA A 146 -4.23 -32.56 -17.43
C ALA A 146 -3.96 -33.97 -17.99
N LYS A 147 -4.57 -34.98 -17.36
CA LYS A 147 -4.65 -36.33 -17.91
C LYS A 147 -5.58 -36.36 -19.12
#